data_AF-A0A328ER58-F1
#
_entry.id   AF-A0A328ER58-F1
#
_cell.length_a   1.000
_cell.length_b   1.000
_cell.length_c   1.000
_cell.angle_alpha   90.00
_cell.angle_beta   90.00
_cell.angle_gamma   90.00
#
_symmetry.space_group_name_H-M   'P 1'
#
loop_
_entity.id
_entity.type
_entity.pdbx_description
1 polymer ?
#
loop_
_entity_poly.entity_id
_entity_poly.type
_entity_poly.pdbx_seq_one_letter_code
_entity_poly.pdbx_strand_id
1 'polypeptide(L)'
;MPLSEQEQRCVAFACRYLNEHYGGHWSIQKNLDDLKLSEPTPEVIVGNGIMTAAVEVKRVVDFASRDYIAFLRNNERVLTPSCGGSYYLCPALGFSLPMSSSLQRLVKKEIERVAPTLSPGQKGAVRIPRQGHISLISSSVPPFITCLHGGPYSELMSSISERISGQFTLIDDGLEHSFITQECKDDFEEAVVAACNRSLEGDSGDFKWEEEWELVRTDKDDDSSHDGVWVLATTGAQSMQASVEQCVHAALDNAFRKFRKTPPWAEVQVIVLEASSMAPASLAASAVKTFQSQDKELINHFLIVEGEDVKELAPSWLLWSGKPRPNGNANRSIF
;
A
#
# COMPACT_ATOMS: atom_id res chain seq x y z
N MET A 1 19.01 17.75 13.06
CA MET A 1 19.13 16.52 13.87
C MET A 1 20.35 15.80 13.34
N PRO A 2 21.18 15.17 14.19
CA PRO A 2 22.27 14.36 13.68
C PRO A 2 21.72 13.24 12.80
N LEU A 3 22.45 12.90 11.74
CA LEU A 3 22.16 11.73 10.90
C LEU A 3 22.00 10.49 11.79
N SER A 4 21.00 9.67 11.50
CA SER A 4 20.89 8.33 12.06
C SER A 4 22.11 7.47 11.64
N GLU A 5 22.43 6.43 12.41
CA GLU A 5 23.50 5.48 12.04
C GLU A 5 23.33 4.92 10.63
N GLN A 6 22.08 4.76 10.21
CA GLN A 6 21.68 4.29 8.89
C GLN A 6 22.03 5.31 7.80
N GLU A 7 21.64 6.58 7.97
CA GLU A 7 21.99 7.66 7.04
C GLU A 7 23.50 7.87 6.97
N GLN A 8 24.21 7.79 8.11
CA GLN A 8 25.68 7.88 8.16
C GLN A 8 26.33 6.78 7.31
N ARG A 9 25.84 5.54 7.41
CA ARG A 9 26.33 4.42 6.60
C ARG A 9 26.10 4.66 5.10
N CYS A 10 24.90 5.10 4.72
CA CYS A 10 24.59 5.42 3.32
C CYS A 10 25.45 6.57 2.78
N VAL A 11 25.70 7.61 3.58
CA VAL A 11 26.61 8.70 3.22
C VAL A 11 28.05 8.21 3.09
N ALA A 12 28.53 7.35 3.98
CA ALA A 12 29.87 6.76 3.86
C ALA A 12 30.03 5.96 2.56
N PHE A 13 29.01 5.20 2.17
CA PHE A 13 28.98 4.50 0.88
C PHE A 13 29.00 5.45 -0.32
N ALA A 14 28.25 6.55 -0.26
CA ALA A 14 28.31 7.58 -1.29
C ALA A 14 29.70 8.23 -1.38
N CYS A 15 30.34 8.55 -0.25
CA CYS A 15 31.71 9.07 -0.23
C CYS A 15 32.71 8.07 -0.82
N ARG A 16 32.59 6.78 -0.51
CA ARG A 16 33.44 5.73 -1.11
C ARG A 16 33.28 5.70 -2.63
N TYR A 17 32.04 5.70 -3.12
CA TYR A 17 31.74 5.76 -4.55
C TYR A 17 32.35 7.04 -5.20
N LEU A 18 32.19 8.21 -4.57
CA LEU A 18 32.74 9.46 -5.08
C LEU A 18 34.28 9.50 -5.06
N ASN A 19 34.93 8.86 -4.08
CA ASN A 19 36.39 8.67 -4.05
C ASN A 19 36.85 7.89 -5.28
N GLU A 20 36.16 6.80 -5.61
CA GLU A 20 36.48 5.95 -6.75
C GLU A 20 36.21 6.66 -8.08
N HIS A 21 35.12 7.43 -8.17
CA HIS A 21 34.66 8.06 -9.41
C HIS A 21 35.37 9.39 -9.73
N TYR A 22 35.58 10.25 -8.74
CA TYR A 22 36.14 11.59 -8.91
C TYR A 22 37.54 11.76 -8.31
N GLY A 23 38.02 10.78 -7.54
CA GLY A 23 39.28 10.87 -6.82
C GLY A 23 39.21 11.77 -5.58
N GLY A 24 40.28 11.72 -4.79
CA GLY A 24 40.40 12.44 -3.52
C GLY A 24 39.72 11.75 -2.35
N HIS A 25 39.73 12.41 -1.18
CA HIS A 25 39.07 11.94 0.02
C HIS A 25 37.82 12.77 0.30
N TRP A 26 36.66 12.18 0.03
CA TRP A 26 35.35 12.77 0.25
C TRP A 26 34.90 12.56 1.70
N SER A 27 34.47 13.64 2.34
CA SER A 27 33.99 13.64 3.72
C SER A 27 32.87 14.66 3.91
N ILE A 28 32.05 14.47 4.94
CA ILE A 28 30.97 15.40 5.31
C ILE A 28 31.58 16.77 5.66
N GLN A 29 31.17 17.79 4.92
CA GLN A 29 31.51 19.19 5.18
C GLN A 29 30.40 19.88 5.98
N LYS A 30 29.15 19.47 5.75
CA LYS A 30 27.98 20.09 6.37
C LYS A 30 26.80 19.13 6.49
N ASN A 31 26.20 19.05 7.68
CA ASN A 31 24.87 18.46 7.87
C ASN A 31 23.82 19.58 7.70
N LEU A 32 22.92 19.44 6.73
CA LEU A 32 21.96 20.50 6.42
C LEU A 32 20.70 20.42 7.29
N ASP A 33 20.33 19.23 7.74
CA ASP A 33 19.20 19.00 8.66
C ASP A 33 19.39 19.64 10.05
N ASP A 34 20.62 20.02 10.40
CA ASP A 34 20.93 20.77 11.62
C ASP A 34 20.65 22.28 11.50
N LEU A 35 20.48 22.80 10.28
CA LEU A 35 20.35 24.23 10.03
C LEU A 35 18.91 24.75 10.16
N LYS A 36 17.91 23.87 10.36
CA LYS A 36 16.48 24.19 10.47
C LYS A 36 16.02 25.19 9.40
N LEU A 37 16.46 25.01 8.17
CA LEU A 37 16.08 25.87 7.06
C LEU A 37 14.58 25.69 6.75
N SER A 38 13.91 26.76 6.34
CA SER A 38 12.49 26.73 5.98
C SER A 38 12.23 26.03 4.64
N GLU A 39 13.28 25.81 3.85
CA GLU A 39 13.24 25.16 2.54
C GLU A 39 13.66 23.68 2.64
N PRO A 40 13.17 22.80 1.74
CA PRO A 40 13.59 21.40 1.71
C PRO A 40 15.08 21.28 1.37
N THR A 41 15.85 20.60 2.23
CA THR A 41 17.29 20.41 2.06
C THR A 41 17.66 18.95 1.83
N PRO A 42 18.72 18.66 1.06
CA PRO A 42 19.35 17.34 1.11
C PRO A 42 19.95 17.10 2.50
N GLU A 43 20.27 15.86 2.84
CA GLU A 43 20.76 15.52 4.18
C GLU A 43 22.13 16.17 4.48
N VAL A 44 23.08 16.04 3.55
CA VAL A 44 24.45 16.52 3.73
C VAL A 44 25.07 17.14 2.49
N ILE A 45 26.08 17.98 2.72
CA ILE A 45 27.10 18.34 1.73
C ILE A 45 28.39 17.61 2.10
N VAL A 46 28.95 16.88 1.14
CA VAL A 46 30.26 16.24 1.21
C VAL A 46 31.22 16.93 0.25
N GLY A 47 32.53 16.82 0.48
CA GLY A 47 33.53 17.40 -0.42
C GLY A 47 34.90 16.79 -0.26
N ASN A 48 35.74 16.97 -1.29
CA ASN A 48 37.13 16.49 -1.35
C ASN A 48 38.16 17.62 -1.36
N GLY A 49 37.73 18.86 -1.09
CA GLY A 49 38.57 20.07 -1.15
C GLY A 49 38.67 20.73 -2.53
N ILE A 50 38.19 20.07 -3.60
CA ILE A 50 38.15 20.60 -4.97
C ILE A 50 36.71 20.80 -5.45
N MET A 51 35.83 19.87 -5.09
CA MET A 51 34.41 19.87 -5.45
C MET A 51 33.55 19.43 -4.28
N THR A 52 32.26 19.75 -4.35
CA THR A 52 31.26 19.31 -3.38
C THR A 52 30.16 18.49 -4.04
N ALA A 53 29.50 17.67 -3.22
CA ALA A 53 28.34 16.91 -3.60
C ALA A 53 27.25 17.03 -2.53
N ALA A 54 26.01 17.20 -2.97
CA ALA A 54 24.84 17.18 -2.11
C ALA A 54 24.25 15.77 -2.14
N VAL A 55 24.10 15.15 -0.97
CA VAL A 55 23.65 13.76 -0.84
C VAL A 55 22.31 13.72 -0.12
N GLU A 56 21.33 13.11 -0.77
CA GLU A 56 20.03 12.78 -0.19
C GLU A 56 19.93 11.28 0.00
N VAL A 57 19.65 10.84 1.22
CA VAL A 57 19.41 9.44 1.55
C VAL A 57 17.91 9.20 1.61
N LYS A 58 17.44 8.15 0.95
CA LYS A 58 16.05 7.72 0.95
C LYS A 58 15.95 6.25 1.23
N ARG A 59 15.21 5.90 2.27
CA ARG A 59 14.87 4.50 2.52
C ARG A 59 13.72 4.08 1.61
N VAL A 60 13.92 2.97 0.90
CA VAL A 60 12.82 2.30 0.20
C VAL A 60 12.10 1.43 1.23
N VAL A 61 11.15 2.06 1.89
CA VAL A 61 10.23 1.42 2.83
C VAL A 61 8.88 1.34 2.17
N ASP A 62 8.22 0.20 2.32
CA ASP A 62 6.87 0.04 1.82
C ASP A 62 5.95 1.05 2.53
N PHE A 63 5.65 2.18 1.90
CA PHE A 63 4.68 3.16 2.37
C PHE A 63 3.32 2.49 2.52
N ALA A 64 2.98 1.51 1.67
CA ALA A 64 1.77 0.72 1.86
C ALA A 64 1.84 -0.04 3.19
N SER A 65 2.98 -0.65 3.58
CA SER A 65 3.13 -1.28 4.90
C SER A 65 3.05 -0.28 6.07
N ARG A 66 3.63 0.92 5.95
CA ARG A 66 3.60 1.94 7.01
C ARG A 66 2.22 2.55 7.19
N ASP A 67 1.57 2.91 6.10
CA ASP A 67 0.21 3.45 6.08
C ASP A 67 -0.78 2.36 6.49
N TYR A 68 -0.59 1.12 6.04
CA TYR A 68 -1.36 -0.03 6.50
C TYR A 68 -1.21 -0.24 8.02
N ILE A 69 0.01 -0.24 8.56
CA ILE A 69 0.23 -0.32 10.02
C ILE A 69 -0.40 0.88 10.74
N ALA A 70 -0.34 2.08 10.18
CA ALA A 70 -0.98 3.26 10.75
C ALA A 70 -2.52 3.15 10.73
N PHE A 71 -3.11 2.65 9.65
CA PHE A 71 -4.54 2.39 9.54
C PHE A 71 -4.98 1.27 10.49
N LEU A 72 -4.18 0.21 10.64
CA LEU A 72 -4.43 -0.84 11.62
C LEU A 72 -4.45 -0.28 13.05
N ARG A 73 -3.43 0.50 13.44
CA ARG A 73 -3.37 1.14 14.78
C ARG A 73 -4.51 2.12 15.01
N ASN A 74 -4.90 2.89 13.99
CA ASN A 74 -6.03 3.81 14.11
C ASN A 74 -7.34 3.05 14.28
N ASN A 75 -7.55 1.97 13.52
CA ASN A 75 -8.72 1.12 13.65
C ASN A 75 -8.76 0.38 14.99
N GLU A 76 -7.62 -0.14 15.46
CA GLU A 76 -7.48 -0.74 16.78
C GLU A 76 -8.05 0.20 17.84
N ARG A 77 -7.56 1.45 17.89
CA ARG A 77 -8.04 2.44 18.86
C ARG A 77 -9.51 2.81 18.70
N VAL A 78 -9.98 3.04 17.47
CA VAL A 78 -11.35 3.54 17.25
C VAL A 78 -12.39 2.44 17.44
N LEU A 79 -12.08 1.21 17.03
CA LEU A 79 -13.02 0.09 17.04
C LEU A 79 -13.11 -0.61 18.41
N THR A 80 -12.11 -0.45 19.28
CA THR A 80 -12.07 -1.06 20.63
C THR A 80 -13.38 -0.86 21.40
N PRO A 81 -14.13 -1.91 21.77
CA PRO A 81 -15.39 -1.80 22.49
C PRO A 81 -15.21 -1.31 23.92
N SER A 82 -16.23 -0.66 24.48
CA SER A 82 -16.23 -0.18 25.87
C SER A 82 -16.26 -1.29 26.92
N CYS A 83 -16.65 -2.51 26.53
CA CYS A 83 -16.62 -3.69 27.39
C CYS A 83 -15.21 -4.27 27.60
N GLY A 84 -14.19 -3.71 26.94
CA GLY A 84 -12.82 -4.23 26.92
C GLY A 84 -12.68 -5.52 26.12
N GLY A 85 -11.48 -6.09 26.11
CA GLY A 85 -11.13 -7.31 25.40
C GLY A 85 -10.40 -7.09 24.07
N SER A 86 -9.81 -8.18 23.58
CA SER A 86 -9.06 -8.26 22.34
C SER A 86 -9.82 -9.07 21.29
N TYR A 87 -9.92 -8.52 20.08
CA TYR A 87 -10.72 -9.10 19.00
C TYR A 87 -10.01 -9.06 17.65
N TYR A 88 -10.28 -10.04 16.80
CA TYR A 88 -10.00 -9.98 15.36
C TYR A 88 -11.29 -9.69 14.59
N LEU A 89 -11.24 -8.70 13.70
CA LEU A 89 -12.29 -8.45 12.70
C LEU A 89 -11.80 -8.96 11.35
N CYS A 90 -12.60 -9.80 10.71
CA CYS A 90 -12.33 -10.40 9.41
C CYS A 90 -13.34 -9.86 8.38
N PRO A 91 -12.98 -8.81 7.62
CA PRO A 91 -13.81 -8.29 6.55
C PRO A 91 -13.96 -9.25 5.37
N ALA A 92 -14.89 -8.94 4.48
CA ALA A 92 -15.05 -9.61 3.19
C ALA A 92 -13.75 -9.65 2.37
N LEU A 93 -13.59 -10.69 1.54
CA LEU A 93 -12.45 -10.80 0.63
C LEU A 93 -12.40 -9.61 -0.33
N GLY A 94 -11.18 -9.16 -0.63
CA GLY A 94 -10.94 -7.94 -1.42
C GLY A 94 -11.05 -6.64 -0.63
N PHE A 95 -11.44 -6.67 0.65
CA PHE A 95 -11.44 -5.48 1.48
C PHE A 95 -10.01 -4.95 1.70
N SER A 96 -9.87 -3.63 1.53
CA SER A 96 -8.62 -2.90 1.69
C SER A 96 -8.80 -1.70 2.61
N LEU A 97 -7.72 -1.35 3.32
CA LEU A 97 -7.68 -0.15 4.17
C LEU A 97 -7.29 1.09 3.35
N PRO A 98 -7.72 2.30 3.76
CA PRO A 98 -8.43 2.63 5.01
C PRO A 98 -9.96 2.44 4.95
N MET A 99 -10.56 2.19 6.12
CA MET A 99 -12.02 2.33 6.29
C MET A 99 -12.43 3.80 6.15
N SER A 100 -13.52 4.06 5.43
CA SER A 100 -14.17 5.37 5.46
C SER A 100 -14.72 5.67 6.86
N SER A 101 -14.86 6.95 7.22
CA SER A 101 -15.38 7.34 8.54
C SER A 101 -16.82 6.85 8.80
N SER A 102 -17.63 6.72 7.74
CA SER A 102 -18.99 6.17 7.83
C SER A 102 -18.96 4.67 8.15
N LEU A 103 -18.13 3.91 7.43
CA LEU A 103 -17.96 2.48 7.65
C LEU A 103 -17.37 2.20 9.04
N GLN A 104 -16.36 2.96 9.46
CA GLN A 104 -15.76 2.82 10.77
C GLN A 104 -16.78 3.03 11.90
N ARG A 105 -17.67 4.02 11.77
CA ARG A 105 -18.75 4.27 12.75
C ARG A 105 -19.77 3.13 12.80
N LEU A 106 -20.11 2.58 11.63
CA LEU A 106 -21.04 1.45 11.53
C LEU A 106 -20.45 0.19 12.15
N VAL A 107 -19.23 -0.17 11.75
CA VAL A 107 -18.49 -1.33 12.29
C VAL A 107 -18.32 -1.19 13.80
N LYS A 108 -17.98 0.00 14.29
CA LYS A 108 -17.88 0.29 15.73
C LYS A 108 -19.18 -0.01 16.47
N LYS A 109 -20.32 0.47 15.96
CA LYS A 109 -21.64 0.23 16.56
C LYS A 109 -21.98 -1.27 16.61
N GLU A 110 -21.68 -2.00 15.54
CA GLU A 110 -21.93 -3.44 15.47
C GLU A 110 -21.00 -4.23 16.39
N ILE A 111 -19.72 -3.85 16.49
CA ILE A 111 -18.80 -4.43 17.48
C ILE A 111 -19.33 -4.21 18.90
N GLU A 112 -19.84 -3.02 19.23
CA GLU A 112 -20.42 -2.75 20.56
C GLU A 112 -21.66 -3.61 20.87
N ARG A 113 -22.41 -4.02 19.84
CA ARG A 113 -23.54 -4.95 19.97
C ARG A 113 -23.08 -6.39 20.19
N VAL A 114 -22.04 -6.83 19.48
CA VAL A 114 -21.61 -8.23 19.42
C VAL A 114 -20.57 -8.57 20.48
N ALA A 115 -19.58 -7.72 20.71
CA ALA A 115 -18.46 -7.98 21.60
C ALA A 115 -18.84 -8.42 23.03
N PRO A 116 -19.88 -7.86 23.68
CA PRO A 116 -20.28 -8.27 25.03
C PRO A 116 -20.86 -9.69 25.12
N THR A 117 -21.30 -10.27 23.99
CA THR A 117 -21.90 -11.62 23.97
C THR A 117 -20.86 -12.72 23.76
N LEU A 118 -19.64 -12.37 23.38
CA LEU A 118 -18.59 -13.31 23.05
C LEU A 118 -17.74 -13.61 24.28
N SER A 119 -17.56 -14.89 24.60
CA SER A 119 -16.49 -15.39 25.47
C SER A 119 -15.21 -15.59 24.67
N PRO A 120 -14.04 -15.66 25.32
CA PRO A 120 -12.78 -15.95 24.64
C PRO A 120 -12.89 -17.23 23.76
N GLY A 121 -12.36 -17.16 22.54
CA GLY A 121 -12.44 -18.21 21.52
C GLY A 121 -13.76 -18.23 20.72
N GLN A 122 -14.77 -17.44 21.11
CA GLN A 122 -16.04 -17.38 20.39
C GLN A 122 -16.01 -16.38 19.23
N LYS A 123 -16.92 -16.63 18.29
CA LYS A 123 -17.12 -15.88 17.06
C LYS A 123 -18.50 -15.22 17.06
N GLY A 124 -18.59 -14.03 16.52
CA GLY A 124 -19.83 -13.31 16.27
C GLY A 124 -19.83 -12.65 14.90
N ALA A 125 -20.98 -12.13 14.50
CA ALA A 125 -21.19 -11.53 13.18
C ALA A 125 -21.51 -10.03 13.29
N VAL A 126 -20.68 -9.21 12.65
CA VAL A 126 -20.85 -7.76 12.47
C VAL A 126 -21.60 -7.54 11.17
N ARG A 127 -22.77 -6.89 11.22
CA ARG A 127 -23.64 -6.72 10.05
C ARG A 127 -23.23 -5.50 9.23
N ILE A 128 -23.05 -5.69 7.93
CA ILE A 128 -22.62 -4.68 6.97
C ILE A 128 -23.75 -4.50 5.94
N PRO A 129 -24.41 -3.33 5.90
CA PRO A 129 -25.45 -3.09 4.91
C PRO A 129 -24.85 -2.97 3.51
N ARG A 130 -25.49 -3.62 2.55
CA ARG A 130 -25.16 -3.58 1.13
C ARG A 130 -26.36 -3.09 0.32
N GLN A 131 -26.06 -2.63 -0.88
CA GLN A 131 -27.06 -2.15 -1.84
C GLN A 131 -26.59 -2.51 -3.25
N GLY A 132 -27.55 -2.81 -4.11
CA GLY A 132 -27.31 -3.14 -5.50
C GLY A 132 -28.61 -3.07 -6.29
N HIS A 133 -28.52 -3.47 -7.56
CA HIS A 133 -29.68 -3.56 -8.44
C HIS A 133 -29.63 -4.82 -9.29
N ILE A 134 -30.80 -5.24 -9.75
CA ILE A 134 -30.97 -6.37 -10.67
C ILE A 134 -31.23 -5.82 -12.07
N SER A 135 -30.39 -6.23 -13.02
CA SER A 135 -30.61 -5.98 -14.44
C SER A 135 -31.24 -7.21 -15.08
N LEU A 136 -32.45 -7.07 -15.63
CA LEU A 136 -33.06 -8.07 -16.49
C LEU A 136 -32.30 -8.14 -17.83
N ILE A 137 -31.78 -9.31 -18.15
CA ILE A 137 -31.17 -9.61 -19.46
C ILE A 137 -32.24 -10.09 -20.43
N SER A 138 -33.05 -11.06 -19.99
CA SER A 138 -34.11 -11.65 -20.81
C SER A 138 -35.20 -12.23 -19.92
N SER A 139 -36.46 -12.08 -20.31
CA SER A 139 -37.58 -12.78 -19.67
C SER A 139 -37.71 -14.25 -20.11
N SER A 140 -36.87 -14.71 -21.05
CA SER A 140 -36.88 -16.09 -21.55
C SER A 140 -36.21 -17.08 -20.59
N VAL A 141 -36.77 -18.28 -20.47
CA VAL A 141 -36.16 -19.43 -19.79
C VAL A 141 -35.06 -20.09 -20.63
N PRO A 142 -34.06 -20.80 -20.04
CA PRO A 142 -33.95 -21.24 -18.64
C PRO A 142 -33.57 -20.11 -17.67
N PRO A 143 -34.00 -20.19 -16.40
CA PRO A 143 -33.69 -19.19 -15.41
C PRO A 143 -32.20 -19.17 -15.09
N PHE A 144 -31.67 -17.98 -14.92
CA PHE A 144 -30.25 -17.78 -14.67
C PHE A 144 -30.01 -16.45 -13.97
N ILE A 145 -29.14 -16.45 -12.96
CA ILE A 145 -28.60 -15.21 -12.40
C ILE A 145 -27.08 -15.29 -12.33
N THR A 146 -26.44 -14.18 -12.64
CA THR A 146 -24.99 -14.00 -12.47
C THR A 146 -24.68 -12.80 -11.59
N CYS A 147 -23.52 -12.83 -10.95
CA CYS A 147 -22.93 -11.75 -10.18
C CYS A 147 -21.49 -11.53 -10.66
N LEU A 148 -21.00 -10.30 -10.61
CA LEU A 148 -19.64 -9.94 -11.07
C LEU A 148 -18.53 -10.31 -10.09
N HIS A 149 -18.86 -10.79 -8.89
CA HIS A 149 -17.89 -11.26 -7.90
C HIS A 149 -17.33 -12.64 -8.27
N GLY A 150 -16.01 -12.81 -8.12
CA GLY A 150 -15.26 -13.99 -8.55
C GLY A 150 -14.97 -14.92 -7.38
N GLY A 151 -15.83 -15.92 -7.15
CA GLY A 151 -15.67 -16.86 -6.04
C GLY A 151 -16.62 -18.07 -6.06
N PRO A 152 -16.58 -18.94 -5.02
CA PRO A 152 -17.31 -20.22 -4.90
C PRO A 152 -18.82 -20.05 -4.66
N TYR A 153 -19.43 -18.98 -5.20
CA TYR A 153 -20.85 -18.68 -5.06
C TYR A 153 -21.70 -19.26 -6.19
N SER A 154 -21.14 -20.17 -6.99
CA SER A 154 -21.89 -20.90 -8.01
C SER A 154 -23.08 -21.63 -7.41
N GLU A 155 -22.94 -22.20 -6.20
CA GLU A 155 -24.04 -22.87 -5.51
C GLU A 155 -25.12 -21.89 -5.04
N LEU A 156 -24.72 -20.72 -4.51
CA LEU A 156 -25.64 -19.66 -4.07
C LEU A 156 -26.47 -19.12 -5.25
N MET A 157 -25.81 -18.80 -6.38
CA MET A 157 -26.49 -18.33 -7.58
C MET A 157 -27.33 -19.44 -8.23
N SER A 158 -26.93 -20.70 -8.10
CA SER A 158 -27.76 -21.83 -8.55
C SER A 158 -29.04 -21.95 -7.72
N SER A 159 -28.96 -21.86 -6.39
CA SER A 159 -30.13 -21.86 -5.49
C SER A 159 -31.13 -20.76 -5.87
N ILE A 160 -30.63 -19.54 -6.11
CA ILE A 160 -31.48 -18.42 -6.55
C ILE A 160 -32.08 -18.69 -7.93
N SER A 161 -31.31 -19.26 -8.86
CA SER A 161 -31.76 -19.57 -10.22
C SER A 161 -32.94 -20.55 -10.25
N GLU A 162 -33.03 -21.46 -9.29
CA GLU A 162 -34.17 -22.39 -9.15
C GLU A 162 -35.49 -21.71 -8.74
N ARG A 163 -35.41 -20.46 -8.24
CA ARG A 163 -36.53 -19.73 -7.62
C ARG A 163 -37.02 -18.53 -8.42
N ILE A 164 -36.40 -18.24 -9.57
CA ILE A 164 -36.71 -17.08 -10.41
C ILE A 164 -37.17 -17.52 -11.81
N SER A 165 -37.72 -16.57 -12.57
CA SER A 165 -38.04 -16.74 -13.99
C SER A 165 -37.28 -15.72 -14.83
N GLY A 166 -36.53 -16.16 -15.84
CA GLY A 166 -35.74 -15.28 -16.70
C GLY A 166 -34.25 -15.19 -16.30
N GLN A 167 -33.55 -14.29 -16.97
CA GLN A 167 -32.10 -14.14 -16.90
C GLN A 167 -31.73 -12.77 -16.37
N PHE A 168 -30.87 -12.74 -15.35
CA PHE A 168 -30.54 -11.51 -14.63
C PHE A 168 -29.05 -11.39 -14.33
N THR A 169 -28.62 -10.15 -14.11
CA THR A 169 -27.34 -9.83 -13.51
C THR A 169 -27.56 -9.04 -12.22
N LEU A 170 -26.98 -9.50 -11.13
CA LEU A 170 -26.80 -8.73 -9.90
C LEU A 170 -25.59 -7.81 -10.07
N ILE A 171 -25.82 -6.52 -9.86
CA ILE A 171 -24.81 -5.47 -9.92
C ILE A 171 -24.78 -4.77 -8.56
N ASP A 172 -23.62 -4.83 -7.88
CA ASP A 172 -23.41 -4.16 -6.60
C ASP A 172 -21.97 -3.67 -6.45
N ASP A 173 -21.73 -2.83 -5.44
CA ASP A 173 -20.42 -2.27 -5.15
C ASP A 173 -19.54 -3.24 -4.34
N GLY A 174 -18.70 -4.00 -5.05
CA GLY A 174 -17.25 -3.87 -4.91
C GLY A 174 -16.52 -4.70 -3.85
N LEU A 175 -17.16 -5.66 -3.20
CA LEU A 175 -16.49 -6.68 -2.36
C LEU A 175 -17.16 -8.04 -2.56
N GLU A 176 -16.37 -9.11 -2.49
CA GLU A 176 -16.92 -10.48 -2.47
C GLU A 176 -17.98 -10.62 -1.38
N HIS A 177 -19.05 -11.36 -1.65
CA HIS A 177 -20.10 -11.60 -0.66
C HIS A 177 -19.53 -12.29 0.59
N SER A 178 -20.07 -11.97 1.77
CA SER A 178 -19.67 -12.62 3.02
C SER A 178 -20.89 -12.94 3.88
N PHE A 179 -21.14 -14.23 4.11
CA PHE A 179 -22.23 -14.75 4.91
C PHE A 179 -21.66 -15.71 5.95
N ILE A 180 -21.81 -15.39 7.23
CA ILE A 180 -21.32 -16.22 8.34
C ILE A 180 -22.45 -17.11 8.86
N THR A 181 -23.66 -16.57 8.92
CA THR A 181 -24.87 -17.26 9.35
C THR A 181 -25.73 -17.69 8.17
N GLN A 182 -26.47 -18.80 8.34
CA GLN A 182 -27.44 -19.26 7.35
C GLN A 182 -28.61 -18.28 7.21
N GLU A 183 -29.03 -17.65 8.31
CA GLU A 183 -30.08 -16.62 8.31
C GLU A 183 -29.75 -15.46 7.35
N CYS A 184 -28.52 -14.92 7.45
CA CYS A 184 -28.08 -13.83 6.59
C CYS A 184 -27.99 -14.26 5.10
N LYS A 185 -27.58 -15.51 4.85
CA LYS A 185 -27.57 -16.08 3.49
C LYS A 185 -28.98 -16.21 2.93
N ASP A 186 -29.92 -16.73 3.72
CA ASP A 186 -31.32 -16.90 3.31
C ASP A 186 -31.98 -15.55 3.02
N ASP A 187 -31.76 -14.55 3.88
CA ASP A 187 -32.24 -13.17 3.69
C ASP A 187 -31.71 -12.54 2.39
N PHE A 188 -30.44 -12.79 2.05
CA PHE A 188 -29.88 -12.37 0.77
C PHE A 188 -30.56 -13.05 -0.42
N GLU A 189 -30.73 -14.39 -0.37
CA GLU A 189 -31.41 -15.12 -1.43
C GLU A 189 -32.83 -14.60 -1.65
N GLU A 190 -33.59 -14.37 -0.57
CA GLU A 190 -34.93 -13.80 -0.64
C GLU A 190 -34.95 -12.37 -1.22
N ALA A 191 -34.01 -11.52 -0.80
CA ALA A 191 -33.92 -10.16 -1.30
C ALA A 191 -33.64 -10.11 -2.81
N VAL A 192 -32.76 -10.99 -3.29
CA VAL A 192 -32.42 -11.12 -4.71
C VAL A 192 -33.60 -11.68 -5.50
N VAL A 193 -34.24 -12.76 -5.05
CA VAL A 193 -35.42 -13.35 -5.72
C VAL A 193 -36.54 -12.31 -5.83
N ALA A 194 -36.82 -11.58 -4.75
CA ALA A 194 -37.81 -10.52 -4.74
C ALA A 194 -37.45 -9.40 -5.73
N ALA A 195 -36.18 -9.01 -5.83
CA ALA A 195 -35.71 -8.00 -6.79
C ALA A 195 -35.82 -8.48 -8.24
N CYS A 196 -35.51 -9.74 -8.54
CA CYS A 196 -35.73 -10.34 -9.86
C CYS A 196 -37.21 -10.28 -10.27
N ASN A 197 -38.12 -10.66 -9.36
CA ASN A 197 -39.56 -10.65 -9.65
C ASN A 197 -40.07 -9.23 -9.91
N ARG A 198 -39.64 -8.24 -9.12
CA ARG A 198 -39.97 -6.82 -9.39
C ARG A 198 -39.42 -6.34 -10.73
N SER A 199 -38.22 -6.78 -11.12
CA SER A 199 -37.61 -6.43 -12.40
C SER A 199 -38.41 -6.96 -13.61
N LEU A 200 -39.03 -8.14 -13.50
CA LEU A 200 -39.97 -8.65 -14.51
C LEU A 200 -41.23 -7.80 -14.67
N GLU A 201 -41.66 -7.17 -13.57
CA GLU A 201 -42.81 -6.25 -13.54
C GLU A 201 -42.45 -4.84 -14.03
N GLY A 202 -41.18 -4.61 -14.39
CA GLY A 202 -40.67 -3.33 -14.88
C GLY A 202 -40.11 -2.40 -13.81
N ASP A 203 -39.95 -2.86 -12.56
CA ASP A 203 -39.30 -2.11 -11.48
C ASP A 203 -37.80 -2.44 -11.42
N SER A 204 -36.97 -1.47 -11.78
CA SER A 204 -35.51 -1.58 -11.73
C SER A 204 -34.89 -0.83 -10.55
N GLY A 205 -35.64 -0.63 -9.47
CA GLY A 205 -35.15 0.05 -8.27
C GLY A 205 -34.07 -0.73 -7.54
N ASP A 206 -33.23 0.01 -6.82
CA ASP A 206 -32.22 -0.58 -5.94
C ASP A 206 -32.89 -1.39 -4.82
N PHE A 207 -32.18 -2.41 -4.35
CA PHE A 207 -32.55 -3.19 -3.18
C PHE A 207 -31.37 -3.30 -2.20
N LYS A 208 -31.68 -3.66 -0.96
CA LYS A 208 -30.73 -3.69 0.15
C LYS A 208 -30.76 -5.03 0.83
N TRP A 209 -29.61 -5.44 1.35
CA TRP A 209 -29.43 -6.62 2.19
C TRP A 209 -28.34 -6.35 3.22
N GLU A 210 -28.18 -7.28 4.17
CA GLU A 210 -27.06 -7.28 5.10
C GLU A 210 -26.11 -8.41 4.73
N GLU A 211 -24.81 -8.17 4.91
CA GLU A 211 -23.75 -9.17 4.90
C GLU A 211 -23.06 -9.17 6.25
N GLU A 212 -22.18 -10.14 6.49
CA GLU A 212 -21.57 -10.35 7.80
C GLU A 212 -20.05 -10.41 7.71
N TRP A 213 -19.38 -9.68 8.61
CA TRP A 213 -17.96 -9.83 8.88
C TRP A 213 -17.77 -10.59 10.20
N GLU A 214 -16.82 -11.51 10.24
CA GLU A 214 -16.55 -12.30 11.45
C GLU A 214 -15.80 -11.44 12.48
N LEU A 215 -16.27 -11.46 13.73
CA LEU A 215 -15.60 -10.90 14.89
C LEU A 215 -15.24 -12.04 15.84
N VAL A 216 -13.96 -12.23 16.15
CA VAL A 216 -13.47 -13.31 17.01
C VAL A 216 -12.90 -12.72 18.28
N ARG A 217 -13.38 -13.14 19.46
CA ARG A 217 -12.77 -12.78 20.73
C ARG A 217 -11.56 -13.67 20.99
N THR A 218 -10.41 -13.08 21.31
CA THR A 218 -9.16 -13.81 21.48
C THR A 218 -8.87 -14.15 22.93
N ASP A 219 -8.20 -15.28 23.11
CA ASP A 219 -7.59 -15.71 24.37
C ASP A 219 -6.15 -15.18 24.35
N LYS A 220 -5.86 -14.00 24.92
CA LYS A 220 -4.43 -13.66 25.13
C LYS A 220 -4.15 -13.13 26.53
N ASP A 221 -3.52 -14.02 27.28
CA ASP A 221 -2.69 -13.84 28.47
C ASP A 221 -1.20 -13.56 28.15
N ASP A 222 -0.83 -13.22 26.90
CA ASP A 222 0.57 -12.93 26.54
C ASP A 222 0.83 -11.43 26.28
N ASP A 223 1.48 -10.79 27.26
CA ASP A 223 2.36 -9.60 27.20
C ASP A 223 1.92 -8.30 26.48
N SER A 224 0.73 -8.20 25.89
CA SER A 224 0.17 -6.94 25.39
C SER A 224 -1.06 -6.52 26.19
N SER A 225 -0.86 -5.64 27.16
CA SER A 225 -1.86 -5.12 28.12
C SER A 225 -2.93 -4.20 27.52
N HIS A 226 -3.35 -4.38 26.26
CA HIS A 226 -4.21 -3.42 25.57
C HIS A 226 -5.42 -4.10 24.91
N ASP A 227 -6.61 -3.70 25.37
CA ASP A 227 -7.88 -3.95 24.69
C ASP A 227 -7.82 -3.38 23.27
N GLY A 228 -8.33 -4.11 22.28
CA GLY A 228 -8.09 -3.78 20.88
C GLY A 228 -8.92 -4.58 19.88
N VAL A 229 -9.17 -4.00 18.70
CA VAL A 229 -9.73 -4.72 17.55
C VAL A 229 -8.75 -4.69 16.39
N TRP A 230 -8.23 -5.85 16.02
CA TRP A 230 -7.29 -6.03 14.92
C TRP A 230 -8.03 -6.39 13.64
N VAL A 231 -7.91 -5.55 12.60
CA VAL A 231 -8.57 -5.77 11.30
C VAL A 231 -7.68 -6.61 10.39
N LEU A 232 -8.17 -7.75 9.91
CA LEU A 232 -7.48 -8.60 8.95
C LEU A 232 -7.85 -8.21 7.52
N ALA A 233 -7.15 -7.23 6.93
CA ALA A 233 -7.42 -6.73 5.58
C ALA A 233 -6.26 -6.99 4.61
N THR A 234 -6.53 -6.90 3.31
CA THR A 234 -5.47 -6.99 2.29
C THR A 234 -4.81 -5.63 2.06
N THR A 235 -3.50 -5.60 1.81
CA THR A 235 -2.80 -4.41 1.30
C THR A 235 -3.10 -4.26 -0.19
N GLY A 236 -3.53 -3.08 -0.65
CA GLY A 236 -3.90 -2.82 -2.05
C GLY A 236 -2.77 -2.98 -3.09
N ALA A 237 -1.56 -3.36 -2.68
CA ALA A 237 -0.53 -3.80 -3.60
C ALA A 237 -0.85 -5.22 -4.10
N GLN A 238 -1.28 -5.32 -5.35
CA GLN A 238 -1.55 -6.59 -6.02
C GLN A 238 -0.28 -7.45 -6.20
N SER A 239 0.92 -6.88 -5.98
CA SER A 239 2.19 -7.61 -5.94
C SER A 239 3.27 -6.83 -5.17
N MET A 240 4.30 -7.52 -4.68
CA MET A 240 5.51 -6.91 -4.08
C MET A 240 6.18 -5.91 -5.03
N GLN A 241 6.17 -6.18 -6.34
CA GLN A 241 6.74 -5.27 -7.34
C GLN A 241 6.00 -3.93 -7.36
N ALA A 242 4.67 -3.95 -7.33
CA ALA A 242 3.85 -2.74 -7.33
C ALA A 242 4.05 -1.91 -6.04
N SER A 243 4.16 -2.57 -4.88
CA SER A 243 4.53 -1.89 -3.62
C SER A 243 5.86 -1.18 -3.75
N VAL A 244 6.91 -1.89 -4.18
CA VAL A 244 8.25 -1.32 -4.29
C VAL A 244 8.28 -0.15 -5.27
N GLU A 245 7.55 -0.26 -6.38
CA GLU A 245 7.46 0.79 -7.39
C GLU A 245 6.86 2.09 -6.82
N GLN A 246 5.70 2.01 -6.17
CA GLN A 246 5.07 3.15 -5.52
C GLN A 246 6.00 3.81 -4.49
N CYS A 247 6.74 3.00 -3.74
CA CYS A 247 7.59 3.49 -2.68
C CYS A 247 8.84 4.19 -3.18
N VAL A 248 9.48 3.61 -4.19
CA VAL A 248 10.60 4.26 -4.88
C VAL A 248 10.13 5.55 -5.53
N HIS A 249 8.98 5.57 -6.22
CA HIS A 249 8.47 6.78 -6.89
C HIS A 249 8.21 7.91 -5.88
N ALA A 250 7.53 7.62 -4.76
CA ALA A 250 7.30 8.61 -3.72
C ALA A 250 8.59 9.14 -3.07
N ALA A 251 9.54 8.23 -2.79
CA ALA A 251 10.84 8.60 -2.23
C ALA A 251 11.63 9.50 -3.18
N LEU A 252 11.62 9.18 -4.47
CA LEU A 252 12.25 9.96 -5.53
C LEU A 252 11.58 11.32 -5.69
N ASP A 253 10.25 11.41 -5.77
CA ASP A 253 9.53 12.69 -5.88
C ASP A 253 9.87 13.65 -4.73
N ASN A 254 10.04 13.10 -3.51
CA ASN A 254 10.48 13.89 -2.37
C ASN A 254 11.93 14.36 -2.52
N ALA A 255 12.84 13.48 -2.94
CA ALA A 255 14.24 13.82 -3.17
C ALA A 255 14.42 14.88 -4.26
N PHE A 256 13.77 14.70 -5.42
CA PHE A 256 13.82 15.64 -6.54
C PHE A 256 13.37 17.04 -6.15
N ARG A 257 12.34 17.15 -5.29
CA ARG A 257 11.87 18.46 -4.80
C ARG A 257 12.96 19.25 -4.07
N LYS A 258 13.86 18.59 -3.34
CA LYS A 258 14.99 19.22 -2.62
C LYS A 258 16.05 19.75 -3.60
N PHE A 259 16.24 19.06 -4.73
CA PHE A 259 17.25 19.38 -5.73
C PHE A 259 16.81 20.37 -6.83
N ARG A 260 15.52 20.74 -6.87
CA ARG A 260 15.00 21.82 -7.75
C ARG A 260 15.52 23.22 -7.42
N LYS A 261 16.21 23.39 -6.29
CA LYS A 261 16.69 24.68 -5.83
C LYS A 261 17.66 25.31 -6.85
N THR A 262 17.52 26.61 -7.08
CA THR A 262 18.45 27.41 -7.89
C THR A 262 19.00 28.56 -7.04
N PRO A 263 20.34 28.70 -6.86
CA PRO A 263 21.38 27.83 -7.40
C PRO A 263 21.38 26.41 -6.78
N PRO A 264 21.95 25.40 -7.47
CA PRO A 264 22.07 24.04 -6.95
C PRO A 264 22.81 23.99 -5.60
N TRP A 265 22.55 22.95 -4.81
CA TRP A 265 23.18 22.76 -3.50
C TRP A 265 24.69 22.49 -3.56
N ALA A 266 25.16 21.88 -4.65
CA ALA A 266 26.55 21.49 -4.88
C ALA A 266 26.79 21.25 -6.39
N GLU A 267 28.05 21.05 -6.80
CA GLU A 267 28.41 20.72 -8.18
C GLU A 267 27.92 19.34 -8.62
N VAL A 268 27.80 18.41 -7.67
CA VAL A 268 27.30 17.04 -7.88
C VAL A 268 26.07 16.80 -6.99
N GLN A 269 25.00 16.25 -7.54
CA GLN A 269 23.78 15.90 -6.78
C GLN A 269 23.59 14.38 -6.80
N VAL A 270 23.50 13.77 -5.63
CA VAL A 270 23.48 12.32 -5.43
C VAL A 270 22.23 11.92 -4.64
N ILE A 271 21.50 10.94 -5.16
CA ILE A 271 20.43 10.25 -4.43
C ILE A 271 20.91 8.85 -4.08
N VAL A 272 20.83 8.50 -2.80
CA VAL A 272 21.10 7.17 -2.28
C VAL A 272 19.79 6.54 -1.86
N LEU A 273 19.37 5.48 -2.55
CA LEU A 273 18.23 4.64 -2.17
C LEU A 273 18.72 3.45 -1.38
N GLU A 274 18.29 3.33 -0.13
CA GLU A 274 18.57 2.15 0.65
C GLU A 274 17.47 1.11 0.45
N ALA A 275 17.86 -0.01 -0.16
CA ALA A 275 17.04 -1.19 -0.31
C ALA A 275 16.94 -1.94 1.03
N SER A 276 15.90 -2.76 1.14
CA SER A 276 15.69 -3.62 2.31
C SER A 276 15.12 -4.96 1.90
N SER A 277 15.02 -5.92 2.82
CA SER A 277 14.34 -7.19 2.56
C SER A 277 12.89 -7.01 2.07
N MET A 278 12.24 -5.88 2.41
CA MET A 278 10.88 -5.54 1.96
C MET A 278 10.86 -4.81 0.61
N ALA A 279 11.99 -4.24 0.20
CA ALA A 279 12.16 -3.62 -1.10
C ALA A 279 13.57 -3.94 -1.64
N PRO A 280 13.78 -5.18 -2.15
CA PRO A 280 15.09 -5.63 -2.60
C PRO A 280 15.68 -4.75 -3.69
N ALA A 281 17.01 -4.66 -3.76
CA ALA A 281 17.70 -3.77 -4.70
C ALA A 281 17.30 -4.01 -6.16
N SER A 282 17.00 -5.25 -6.54
CA SER A 282 16.54 -5.62 -7.89
C SER A 282 15.20 -4.99 -8.25
N LEU A 283 14.23 -5.02 -7.35
CA LEU A 283 12.91 -4.41 -7.55
C LEU A 283 13.01 -2.88 -7.48
N ALA A 284 13.77 -2.34 -6.53
CA ALA A 284 14.00 -0.90 -6.45
C ALA A 284 14.68 -0.37 -7.71
N ALA A 285 15.67 -1.09 -8.26
CA ALA A 285 16.32 -0.75 -9.52
C ALA A 285 15.35 -0.74 -10.71
N SER A 286 14.42 -1.70 -10.75
CA SER A 286 13.38 -1.74 -11.78
C SER A 286 12.46 -0.52 -11.67
N ALA A 287 12.03 -0.17 -10.46
CA ALA A 287 11.19 1.00 -10.20
C ALA A 287 11.87 2.33 -10.55
N VAL A 288 13.16 2.48 -10.27
CA VAL A 288 13.93 3.66 -10.70
C VAL A 288 13.92 3.80 -12.22
N LYS A 289 13.94 2.71 -12.99
CA LYS A 289 13.89 2.76 -14.46
C LYS A 289 12.53 3.18 -15.02
N THR A 290 11.44 2.91 -14.31
CA THR A 290 10.07 3.26 -14.72
C THR A 290 9.66 4.66 -14.24
N PHE A 291 10.31 5.20 -13.21
CA PHE A 291 10.03 6.51 -12.65
C PHE A 291 10.06 7.63 -13.71
N GLN A 292 9.04 8.48 -13.79
CA GLN A 292 9.01 9.61 -14.73
C GLN A 292 9.02 10.93 -13.97
N SER A 293 10.01 11.78 -14.26
CA SER A 293 10.16 13.12 -13.70
C SER A 293 10.82 14.02 -14.73
N GLN A 294 10.39 15.27 -14.79
CA GLN A 294 10.98 16.30 -15.65
C GLN A 294 12.33 16.79 -15.11
N ASP A 295 12.64 16.52 -13.85
CA ASP A 295 13.81 17.03 -13.14
C ASP A 295 15.00 16.06 -13.13
N LYS A 296 14.92 14.97 -13.91
CA LYS A 296 15.93 13.88 -13.91
C LYS A 296 17.36 14.36 -14.15
N GLU A 297 17.53 15.41 -14.95
CA GLU A 297 18.85 15.96 -15.30
C GLU A 297 19.54 16.69 -14.13
N LEU A 298 18.81 16.97 -13.05
CA LEU A 298 19.36 17.58 -11.85
C LEU A 298 20.27 16.62 -11.08
N ILE A 299 20.07 15.30 -11.21
CA ILE A 299 20.78 14.29 -10.43
C ILE A 299 21.91 13.68 -11.25
N ASN A 300 23.12 13.70 -10.68
CA ASN A 300 24.31 13.13 -11.30
C ASN A 300 24.42 11.63 -11.06
N HIS A 301 24.13 11.17 -9.84
CA HIS A 301 24.27 9.76 -9.45
C HIS A 301 23.07 9.24 -8.67
N PHE A 302 22.62 8.05 -9.06
CA PHE A 302 21.65 7.24 -8.34
C PHE A 302 22.34 5.99 -7.79
N LEU A 303 22.47 5.90 -6.48
CA LEU A 303 23.07 4.76 -5.81
C LEU A 303 21.99 3.94 -5.13
N ILE A 304 21.98 2.62 -5.31
CA ILE A 304 21.23 1.71 -4.46
C ILE A 304 22.18 1.03 -3.49
N VAL A 305 21.85 1.05 -2.21
CA VAL A 305 22.58 0.38 -1.14
C VAL A 305 21.76 -0.80 -0.62
N GLU A 306 22.34 -1.99 -0.55
CA GLU A 306 21.74 -3.18 0.05
C GLU A 306 22.80 -3.91 0.90
N GLY A 307 22.66 -3.85 2.22
CA GLY A 307 23.73 -4.30 3.12
C GLY A 307 25.01 -3.49 2.93
N GLU A 308 26.10 -4.17 2.55
CA GLU A 308 27.42 -3.57 2.28
C GLU A 308 27.65 -3.24 0.79
N ASP A 309 26.72 -3.67 -0.08
CA ASP A 309 26.82 -3.51 -1.52
C ASP A 309 26.25 -2.16 -1.95
N VAL A 310 26.96 -1.51 -2.87
CA VAL A 310 26.55 -0.25 -3.50
C VAL A 310 26.52 -0.47 -5.00
N LYS A 311 25.39 -0.18 -5.63
CA LYS A 311 25.23 -0.26 -7.07
C LYS A 311 24.82 1.10 -7.60
N GLU A 312 25.64 1.67 -8.47
CA GLU A 312 25.20 2.79 -9.28
C GLU A 312 24.19 2.29 -10.32
N LEU A 313 23.06 2.95 -10.37
CA LEU A 313 22.16 2.83 -11.49
C LEU A 313 22.57 3.85 -12.54
N ALA A 314 22.85 3.36 -13.74
CA ALA A 314 22.76 4.15 -14.96
C ALA A 314 21.35 4.00 -15.53
N PRO A 315 20.34 4.76 -15.05
CA PRO A 315 19.03 4.72 -15.69
C PRO A 315 19.18 5.08 -17.16
N SER A 316 18.34 4.49 -18.01
CA SER A 316 18.44 4.58 -19.47
C SER A 316 18.44 6.01 -20.02
N TRP A 317 17.93 6.99 -19.26
CA TRP A 317 17.95 8.41 -19.59
C TRP A 317 19.26 9.14 -19.25
N LEU A 318 20.11 8.63 -18.34
CA LEU A 318 21.45 9.18 -18.09
C LEU A 318 22.42 8.88 -19.24
N LEU A 319 22.08 7.93 -20.12
CA LEU A 319 22.83 7.64 -21.35
C LEU A 319 22.57 8.67 -22.47
N TRP A 320 21.54 9.51 -22.35
CA TRP A 320 21.14 10.49 -23.37
C TRP A 320 21.52 11.93 -23.01
N SER A 321 21.82 12.24 -21.74
CA SER A 321 22.41 13.54 -21.39
C SER A 321 23.88 13.52 -21.79
N GLY A 322 24.22 14.14 -22.92
CA GLY A 322 25.58 14.23 -23.47
C GLY A 322 26.62 14.99 -22.62
N LYS A 323 26.67 14.76 -21.30
CA LYS A 323 27.74 15.23 -20.44
C LYS A 323 28.97 14.34 -20.68
N PRO A 324 30.15 14.92 -20.96
CA PRO A 324 31.35 14.14 -21.20
C PRO A 324 31.75 13.36 -19.95
N ARG A 325 32.01 12.07 -20.10
CA ARG A 325 32.74 11.29 -19.09
C ARG A 325 34.13 11.92 -18.94
N PRO A 326 34.60 12.28 -17.73
CA PRO A 326 36.01 12.53 -17.55
C PRO A 326 36.76 11.22 -17.76
N ASN A 327 37.79 11.29 -18.61
CA ASN A 327 38.61 10.15 -19.04
C ASN A 327 39.16 9.33 -17.85
N GLY A 328 39.04 8.00 -17.91
CA GLY A 328 39.63 7.11 -16.92
C GLY A 328 39.57 5.63 -17.32
N ASN A 329 40.45 5.26 -18.25
CA ASN A 329 40.93 3.90 -18.57
C ASN A 329 39.92 2.75 -18.68
N ALA A 330 39.62 2.41 -19.92
CA ALA A 330 39.31 1.06 -20.34
C ALA A 330 40.39 0.08 -19.85
N ASN A 331 40.01 -0.87 -19.01
CA ASN A 331 40.55 -2.22 -19.09
C ASN A 331 39.38 -3.19 -19.19
N ARG A 332 39.06 -3.53 -20.44
CA ARG A 332 38.36 -4.77 -20.77
C ARG A 332 39.30 -5.91 -20.38
N SER A 333 38.90 -6.76 -19.44
CA SER A 333 39.35 -8.15 -19.44
C SER A 333 38.11 -9.03 -19.53
N ILE A 334 37.96 -9.59 -20.74
CA ILE A 334 37.19 -10.78 -21.05
C ILE A 334 37.76 -11.91 -20.19
N PHE A 335 36.93 -12.53 -19.36
CA PHE A 335 36.77 -13.98 -19.21
C PHE A 335 35.43 -14.27 -18.52
#